data_AF-A0A3N4MEY3-F1
#
_entry.id   AF-A0A3N4MEY3-F1
#
_cell.length_a   1.000
_cell.length_b   1.000
_cell.length_c   1.000
_cell.angle_alpha   90.00
_cell.angle_beta   90.00
_cell.angle_gamma   90.00
#
_symmetry.space_group_name_H-M   'P 1'
#
loop_
_entity.id
_entity.type
_entity.pdbx_description
1 polymer ?
#
loop_
_entity_poly.entity_id
_entity_poly.type
_entity_poly.pdbx_seq_one_letter_code
_entity_poly.pdbx_strand_id
1 'polypeptide(L)'
;MNSIIYSPFCNASLLVGLLFLFMGFMIRKYPPRSIKTWYGYRTFSSTINEDTWYEANQYAAYISRCMAYILIPFGLLMAFIFKTQTDVFLYLTITPVIFCALLLTGLTEWHLLQEFDEDGQKRVKTGKKTNPSA
;
A
#
# COMPACT_ATOMS: atom_id res chain seq x y z
N MET A 1 3.25 21.76 30.17
CA MET A 1 2.49 21.68 28.90
C MET A 1 2.70 20.28 28.34
N ASN A 2 1.71 19.39 28.45
CA ASN A 2 1.81 18.06 27.84
C ASN A 2 1.57 18.24 26.35
N SER A 3 2.64 18.37 25.57
CA SER A 3 2.55 18.52 24.11
C SER A 3 1.86 17.29 23.52
N ILE A 4 0.83 17.50 22.72
CA ILE A 4 -0.02 16.48 22.06
C ILE A 4 0.82 15.37 21.40
N ILE A 5 2.03 15.72 20.95
CA ILE A 5 3.03 14.86 20.34
C ILE A 5 3.43 13.66 21.23
N TYR A 6 3.46 13.83 22.55
CA TYR A 6 3.82 12.76 23.50
C TYR A 6 2.65 11.86 23.88
N SER A 7 1.44 12.15 23.39
CA SER A 7 0.28 11.31 23.62
C SER A 7 0.42 9.98 22.86
N PRO A 8 0.14 8.81 23.47
CA PRO A 8 0.08 7.53 22.76
C PRO A 8 -0.86 7.52 21.54
N PHE A 9 -1.85 8.41 21.52
CA PHE A 9 -2.72 8.62 20.35
C PHE A 9 -1.99 9.22 19.14
N CYS A 10 -0.83 9.85 19.34
CA CYS A 10 0.05 10.33 18.28
C CYS A 10 1.14 9.29 17.97
N ASN A 11 0.77 8.16 17.34
CA ASN A 11 1.71 7.08 16.99
C ASN A 11 1.79 6.78 15.50
N ALA A 12 2.89 6.16 15.09
CA ALA A 12 3.23 5.90 13.69
C ALA A 12 2.18 5.03 12.97
N SER A 13 1.72 3.94 13.60
CA SER A 13 0.70 3.06 13.01
C SER A 13 -0.59 3.80 12.70
N LEU A 14 -1.08 4.64 13.63
CA LEU A 14 -2.30 5.39 13.43
C LEU A 14 -2.14 6.47 12.35
N LEU A 15 -1.07 7.26 12.42
CA LEU A 15 -0.82 8.34 11.46
C LEU A 15 -0.63 7.80 10.04
N VAL A 16 0.19 6.77 9.86
CA VAL A 16 0.43 6.17 8.54
C VAL A 16 -0.79 5.39 8.06
N GLY A 17 -1.52 4.72 8.96
CA GLY A 17 -2.79 4.07 8.62
C GLY A 17 -3.81 5.07 8.05
N LEU A 18 -3.97 6.25 8.68
CA LEU A 18 -4.83 7.31 8.16
C LEU A 18 -4.34 7.86 6.81
N LEU A 19 -3.02 8.04 6.66
CA LEU A 19 -2.43 8.47 5.40
C LEU A 19 -2.68 7.46 4.28
N PHE A 20 -2.49 6.16 4.53
CA PHE A 20 -2.77 5.09 3.58
C PHE A 20 -4.25 5.04 3.20
N LEU A 21 -5.14 5.21 4.19
CA LEU A 21 -6.58 5.27 3.92
C LEU A 21 -6.91 6.46 3.00
N PHE A 22 -6.40 7.65 3.35
CA PHE A 22 -6.59 8.88 2.59
C PHE A 22 -6.06 8.74 1.16
N MET A 23 -4.80 8.34 0.99
CA MET A 23 -4.17 8.18 -0.32
C MET A 23 -4.86 7.11 -1.15
N GLY A 24 -5.21 5.97 -0.56
CA GLY A 24 -5.90 4.89 -1.25
C GLY A 24 -7.30 5.28 -1.70
N PHE A 25 -8.05 6.08 -0.92
CA PHE A 25 -9.33 6.64 -1.38
C PHE A 25 -9.14 7.73 -2.43
N MET A 26 -8.17 8.62 -2.25
CA MET A 26 -7.86 9.69 -3.19
C MET A 26 -7.51 9.13 -4.57
N ILE A 27 -6.60 8.16 -4.65
CA ILE A 27 -6.20 7.51 -5.91
C ILE A 27 -7.37 6.72 -6.51
N ARG A 28 -8.17 6.02 -5.68
CA ARG A 28 -9.36 5.33 -6.21
C ARG A 28 -10.37 6.29 -6.82
N LYS A 29 -10.58 7.47 -6.20
CA LYS A 29 -11.57 8.46 -6.64
C LYS A 29 -11.06 9.33 -7.78
N TYR A 30 -9.78 9.65 -7.74
CA TYR A 30 -9.05 10.48 -8.70
C TYR A 30 -7.80 9.72 -9.14
N PRO A 31 -7.95 8.69 -10.01
CA PRO A 31 -6.80 7.93 -10.48
C PRO A 31 -5.86 8.85 -11.26
N PRO A 32 -4.54 8.74 -11.06
CA PRO A 32 -3.57 9.56 -11.78
C PRO A 32 -3.65 9.20 -13.26
N ARG A 33 -4.07 10.17 -14.08
CA ARG A 33 -4.43 9.96 -15.50
C ARG A 33 -3.22 9.79 -16.43
N SER A 34 -2.05 10.20 -15.96
CA SER A 34 -0.81 10.06 -16.71
C SER A 34 0.38 9.88 -15.79
N ILE A 35 1.44 9.27 -16.32
CA ILE A 35 2.72 9.11 -15.62
C ILE A 35 3.29 10.46 -15.16
N LYS A 36 2.98 11.55 -15.88
CA LYS A 36 3.44 12.92 -15.58
C LYS A 36 2.76 13.55 -14.34
N THR A 37 1.74 12.91 -13.79
CA THR A 37 1.01 13.40 -12.60
C THR A 37 1.96 13.47 -11.39
N TRP A 38 1.84 14.47 -10.52
CA TRP A 38 2.79 14.63 -9.39
C TRP A 38 2.64 13.55 -8.30
N TYR A 39 1.51 12.83 -8.27
CA TYR A 39 1.22 11.76 -7.31
C TYR A 39 0.98 10.42 -8.01
N GLY A 40 1.14 9.33 -7.25
CA GLY A 40 0.93 7.96 -7.68
C GLY A 40 2.02 7.02 -7.19
N TYR A 41 1.75 5.72 -7.25
CA TYR A 41 2.73 4.67 -7.03
C TYR A 41 3.72 4.64 -8.20
N ARG A 42 5.02 4.64 -7.88
CA ARG A 42 6.11 4.81 -8.85
C ARG A 42 7.25 3.83 -8.59
N THR A 43 7.40 2.93 -9.53
CA THR A 43 8.49 1.97 -9.68
C THR A 43 8.78 1.77 -11.16
N PHE A 44 9.93 1.18 -11.48
CA PHE A 44 10.34 0.91 -12.86
C PHE A 44 9.23 0.21 -13.66
N SER A 45 8.66 -0.86 -13.10
CA SER A 45 7.59 -1.66 -13.73
C SER A 45 6.29 -0.86 -13.94
N SER A 46 5.95 0.03 -13.01
CA SER A 46 4.72 0.84 -13.10
C SER A 46 4.78 1.97 -14.12
N THR A 47 5.98 2.40 -14.51
CA THR A 47 6.17 3.61 -15.34
C THR A 47 6.54 3.31 -16.79
N ILE A 48 6.40 2.06 -17.25
CA ILE A 48 6.72 1.67 -18.63
C ILE A 48 5.77 2.35 -19.63
N ASN A 49 4.47 2.23 -19.39
CA ASN A 49 3.43 2.87 -20.21
C ASN A 49 2.19 3.24 -19.36
N GLU A 50 1.19 3.85 -19.99
CA GLU A 50 -0.01 4.32 -19.30
C GLU A 50 -0.88 3.17 -18.75
N ASP A 51 -0.85 1.99 -19.36
CA ASP A 51 -1.60 0.83 -18.88
C ASP A 51 -0.97 0.26 -17.61
N THR A 52 0.36 0.08 -17.59
CA THR A 52 1.09 -0.34 -16.38
C THR A 52 0.92 0.68 -15.25
N TRP A 53 0.91 1.96 -15.59
CA TRP A 53 0.72 3.05 -14.64
C TRP A 53 -0.66 3.00 -13.98
N TYR A 54 -1.71 2.84 -14.79
CA TYR A 54 -3.08 2.76 -14.31
C TYR A 54 -3.31 1.53 -13.42
N GLU A 55 -2.89 0.35 -13.87
CA GLU A 55 -3.06 -0.90 -13.10
C GLU A 55 -2.28 -0.84 -11.78
N ALA A 56 -1.02 -0.37 -11.80
CA ALA A 56 -0.19 -0.23 -10.61
C ALA A 56 -0.85 0.67 -9.55
N ASN A 57 -1.34 1.83 -9.97
CA ASN A 57 -1.97 2.80 -9.07
C ASN A 57 -3.30 2.29 -8.52
N GLN A 58 -4.10 1.60 -9.33
CA GLN A 58 -5.36 1.00 -8.86
C GLN A 58 -5.09 -0.11 -7.83
N TYR A 59 -4.14 -1.00 -8.12
CA TYR A 59 -3.79 -2.08 -7.21
C TYR A 59 -3.14 -1.57 -5.92
N ALA A 60 -2.18 -0.64 -6.01
CA ALA A 60 -1.57 0.00 -4.85
C ALA A 60 -2.61 0.72 -3.98
N ALA A 61 -3.58 1.43 -4.58
CA ALA A 61 -4.67 2.07 -3.86
C ALA A 61 -5.61 1.07 -3.16
N TYR A 62 -5.79 -0.13 -3.72
CA TYR A 62 -6.49 -1.21 -3.04
C TYR A 62 -5.71 -1.74 -1.84
N ILE A 63 -4.44 -2.13 -2.04
CA ILE A 63 -3.60 -2.67 -0.96
C ILE A 63 -3.40 -1.65 0.16
N SER A 64 -3.19 -0.38 -0.17
CA SER A 64 -3.05 0.71 0.80
C SER A 64 -4.27 0.80 1.74
N ARG A 65 -5.49 0.70 1.20
CA ARG A 65 -6.72 0.70 2.03
C ARG A 65 -6.82 -0.55 2.90
N CYS A 66 -6.48 -1.72 2.39
CA CYS A 66 -6.43 -2.95 3.18
C CYS A 66 -5.45 -2.82 4.36
N MET A 67 -4.25 -2.29 4.12
CA MET A 67 -3.25 -2.06 5.16
C MET A 67 -3.72 -1.01 6.18
N ALA A 68 -4.41 0.04 5.73
CA ALA A 68 -5.00 1.03 6.63
C ALA A 68 -6.05 0.44 7.58
N TYR A 69 -6.91 -0.46 7.09
CA TYR A 69 -7.89 -1.16 7.94
C TYR A 69 -7.24 -2.08 8.99
N ILE A 70 -5.96 -2.41 8.84
CA ILE A 70 -5.19 -3.16 9.84
C ILE A 70 -4.45 -2.19 10.79
N LEU A 71 -3.75 -1.19 10.24
CA LEU A 71 -2.91 -0.27 10.99
C LEU A 71 -3.71 0.67 11.91
N ILE A 72 -4.88 1.15 11.48
CA ILE A 72 -5.68 2.09 12.28
C ILE A 72 -6.19 1.42 13.57
N PRO A 73 -6.92 0.28 13.52
CA PRO A 73 -7.34 -0.40 14.75
C PRO A 73 -6.16 -0.80 15.63
N PHE A 74 -5.05 -1.24 15.04
CA PHE A 74 -3.84 -1.58 15.78
C PHE A 74 -3.23 -0.37 16.50
N GLY A 75 -3.09 0.76 15.82
CA GLY A 75 -2.58 2.00 16.40
C GLY A 75 -3.48 2.54 17.52
N LEU A 76 -4.80 2.41 17.38
CA LEU A 76 -5.76 2.73 18.45
C LEU A 76 -5.61 1.79 19.64
N LEU A 77 -5.52 0.48 19.40
CA LEU A 77 -5.33 -0.52 20.44
C LEU A 77 -4.07 -0.23 21.27
N MET A 78 -2.94 0.06 20.60
CA MET A 78 -1.69 0.41 21.29
C MET A 78 -1.83 1.70 22.10
N ALA A 79 -2.54 2.71 21.60
CA ALA A 79 -2.79 3.95 22.32
C ALA A 79 -3.63 3.75 23.60
N PHE A 80 -4.53 2.76 23.62
CA PHE A 80 -5.29 2.42 24.83
C PHE A 80 -4.50 1.57 25.83
N ILE A 81 -3.62 0.70 25.37
CA ILE A 81 -2.79 -0.17 26.22
C ILE A 81 -1.68 0.63 26.92
N PHE A 82 -1.01 1.50 26.18
CA PHE A 82 0.15 2.25 26.69
C PHE A 82 -0.26 3.64 27.15
N LYS A 83 0.14 4.01 28.38
CA LYS A 83 -0.14 5.35 28.94
C LYS A 83 0.88 6.41 28.52
N THR A 84 2.06 5.98 28.07
CA THR A 84 3.18 6.84 27.65
C THR A 84 3.90 6.21 26.45
N GLN A 85 4.57 7.03 25.66
CA GLN A 85 5.37 6.57 24.51
C GLN A 85 6.74 6.04 24.98
N THR A 86 6.78 4.79 25.42
CA THR A 86 8.03 4.08 25.73
C THR A 86 8.75 3.60 24.46
N ASP A 87 10.01 3.19 24.58
CA ASP A 87 10.75 2.61 23.44
C ASP A 87 10.06 1.36 22.88
N VAL A 88 9.50 0.53 23.76
CA VAL A 88 8.72 -0.66 23.36
C VAL A 88 7.48 -0.26 22.56
N PHE A 89 6.74 0.77 23.00
CA PHE A 89 5.60 1.30 22.26
C PHE A 89 6.00 1.82 20.88
N LEU A 90 7.15 2.51 20.80
CA LEU A 90 7.68 3.02 19.55
C LEU A 90 7.99 1.88 18.58
N TYR A 91 8.71 0.85 19.02
CA TYR A 91 9.03 -0.32 18.19
C TYR A 91 7.76 -1.04 17.72
N LEU A 92 6.82 -1.29 18.64
CA LEU A 92 5.55 -1.96 18.30
C LEU A 92 4.71 -1.20 17.29
N THR A 93 4.77 0.13 17.27
CA THR A 93 3.97 0.96 16.35
C THR A 93 4.69 1.30 15.04
N ILE A 94 6.03 1.23 14.99
CA ILE A 94 6.83 1.47 13.77
C ILE A 94 7.03 0.20 12.94
N THR A 95 7.34 -0.95 13.57
CA THR A 95 7.58 -2.20 12.86
C THR A 95 6.47 -2.60 11.88
N PRO A 96 5.17 -2.59 12.25
CA PRO A 96 4.10 -2.93 11.31
C PRO A 96 3.97 -1.92 10.17
N VAL A 97 4.30 -0.65 10.39
CA VAL A 97 4.29 0.38 9.33
C VAL A 97 5.32 0.03 8.25
N ILE A 98 6.57 -0.28 8.66
CA ILE A 98 7.63 -0.67 7.74
C ILE A 98 7.21 -1.93 6.96
N PHE A 99 6.69 -2.93 7.66
CA PHE A 99 6.25 -4.17 7.05
C PHE A 99 5.11 -3.94 6.04
N CYS A 100 4.10 -3.16 6.38
CA CYS A 100 3.00 -2.81 5.47
C CYS A 100 3.49 -2.02 4.24
N ALA A 101 4.45 -1.10 4.40
CA ALA A 101 5.02 -0.37 3.27
C ALA A 101 5.79 -1.30 2.32
N LEU A 102 6.60 -2.20 2.86
CA LEU A 102 7.31 -3.22 2.07
C LEU A 102 6.34 -4.16 1.36
N LEU A 103 5.29 -4.62 2.05
CA LEU A 103 4.26 -5.46 1.45
C LEU A 103 3.48 -4.75 0.35
N LEU A 104 3.15 -3.46 0.52
CA LEU A 104 2.45 -2.69 -0.51
C LEU A 104 3.28 -2.66 -1.80
N THR A 105 4.56 -2.32 -1.70
CA THR A 105 5.47 -2.30 -2.86
C THR A 105 5.63 -3.71 -3.43
N GLY A 106 5.97 -4.70 -2.61
CA GLY A 106 6.22 -6.07 -3.07
C GLY A 106 5.02 -6.72 -3.72
N LEU A 107 3.82 -6.57 -3.16
CA LEU A 107 2.58 -7.11 -3.74
C LEU A 107 2.20 -6.39 -5.02
N THR A 108 2.43 -5.08 -5.11
CA THR A 108 2.13 -4.31 -6.32
C THR A 108 3.08 -4.67 -7.44
N GLU A 109 4.39 -4.77 -7.18
CA GLU A 109 5.37 -5.25 -8.17
C GLU A 109 5.07 -6.67 -8.62
N TRP A 110 4.78 -7.57 -7.67
CA TRP A 110 4.46 -8.95 -8.00
C TRP A 110 3.20 -9.05 -8.89
N HIS A 111 2.18 -8.24 -8.60
CA HIS A 111 0.98 -8.17 -9.43
C HIS A 111 1.28 -7.66 -10.84
N LEU A 112 2.08 -6.60 -10.97
CA LEU A 112 2.49 -6.05 -12.27
C LEU A 112 3.28 -7.06 -13.09
N LEU A 113 4.25 -7.76 -12.48
CA LEU A 113 5.06 -8.76 -13.17
C LEU A 113 4.25 -9.96 -13.66
N GLN A 114 3.11 -10.26 -13.02
CA GLN A 114 2.18 -11.29 -13.47
C GLN A 114 1.27 -10.85 -14.61
N GLU A 115 0.89 -9.57 -14.64
CA GLU A 115 -0.04 -9.05 -15.64
C GLU A 115 0.67 -8.52 -16.88
N PHE A 116 1.91 -8.04 -16.75
CA PHE A 116 2.68 -7.38 -17.82
C PHE A 116 4.05 -8.03 -18.06
N ASP A 117 4.51 -7.96 -19.31
CA ASP A 117 5.90 -8.28 -19.69
C ASP A 117 6.84 -7.07 -19.54
N GLU A 118 8.11 -7.24 -19.92
CA GLU A 118 9.14 -6.21 -19.80
C GLU A 118 8.88 -4.99 -20.71
N ASP A 119 8.11 -5.17 -21.78
CA ASP A 119 7.69 -4.11 -22.71
C ASP A 119 6.39 -3.43 -22.26
N GLY A 120 5.83 -3.85 -21.12
CA GLY A 120 4.57 -3.34 -20.56
C GLY A 120 3.35 -3.78 -21.34
N GLN A 121 3.44 -4.84 -22.16
CA GLN A 121 2.29 -5.46 -22.81
C GLN A 121 1.64 -6.47 -21.87
N LYS A 122 0.30 -6.57 -21.93
CA LYS A 122 -0.43 -7.55 -21.10
C LYS A 122 -0.03 -8.97 -21.50
N ARG A 123 0.36 -9.77 -20.51
CA ARG A 123 0.67 -11.19 -20.73
C ARG A 123 -0.60 -11.91 -21.19
N VAL A 124 -0.53 -12.55 -22.35
CA VAL A 124 -1.59 -13.46 -22.79
C VAL A 124 -1.62 -14.62 -21.79
N LYS A 125 -2.71 -14.71 -21.01
CA LYS A 125 -2.97 -15.90 -20.19
C LYS A 125 -3.22 -17.05 -21.15
N THR A 126 -2.16 -17.74 -21.56
CA THR A 126 -2.27 -18.96 -22.36
C THR A 126 -3.18 -19.90 -21.60
N GLY A 127 -4.40 -20.06 -22.11
CA GLY A 127 -5.41 -20.92 -21.53
C GLY A 127 -4.78 -22.27 -21.23
N LYS A 128 -5.03 -22.76 -20.02
CA LYS A 128 -4.87 -24.14 -19.59
C LYS A 128 -5.08 -25.04 -20.81
N LYS A 129 -4.03 -25.63 -21.37
CA LYS A 129 -4.18 -26.67 -22.40
C LYS A 129 -4.99 -27.79 -21.74
N THR A 130 -6.29 -27.80 -21.99
CA THR A 130 -7.10 -29.02 -21.80
C THR A 130 -6.53 -30.00 -22.81
N ASN A 131 -5.69 -30.92 -22.34
CA ASN A 131 -5.30 -32.07 -23.13
C ASN A 131 -6.60 -32.81 -23.48
N PRO A 132 -6.95 -33.01 -24.76
CA PRO A 132 -7.99 -33.94 -25.11
C PRO A 132 -7.53 -35.34 -24.70
N SER A 133 -8.44 -36.01 -24.00
CA SER A 133 -8.46 -37.44 -23.68
C SER A 133 -7.68 -38.34 -24.64
N ALA A 134 -6.81 -39.18 -24.07
CA ALA A 134 -6.45 -40.50 -24.59
C ALA A 134 -6.34 -41.46 -23.39
#